data_AF-A0A949YX06-F1
#
_entry.id   AF-A0A949YX06-F1
#
_cell.length_a   1.000
_cell.length_b   1.000
_cell.length_c   1.000
_cell.angle_alpha   90.00
_cell.angle_beta   90.00
_cell.angle_gamma   90.00
#
_symmetry.space_group_name_H-M   'P 1'
#
loop_
_entity.id
_entity.type
_entity.pdbx_description
1 polymer ?
#
loop_
_entity_poly.entity_id
_entity_poly.type
_entity_poly.pdbx_seq_one_letter_code
_entity_poly.pdbx_strand_id
1 'polypeptide(L)'
;MLSAKQSASNNTAGPCQSPELLASSSPYPRFLTRLRLLSWYMERDGLFGALRRTAIALVPGLRAAQRRTAGVEVWEDEIQNLQPGEWVEVKSRDEILPTLDCDAKHRGLRFVPEMYDFCGRRFRVFKRVEKICIENTPDVRRISNTVLLEGGICQGGGIGCDRACFHFWREVWLRRVSPVHSVDRTARRNQHIP
;
A
#
# COMPACT_ATOMS: atom_id res chain seq x y z
N MET A 1 67.79 21.22 14.74
CA MET A 1 67.15 19.89 14.89
C MET A 1 65.98 20.03 15.86
N LEU A 2 64.79 20.36 15.37
CA LEU A 2 63.57 20.46 16.17
C LEU A 2 62.70 19.25 15.81
N SER A 3 62.65 18.30 16.74
CA SER A 3 61.90 17.05 16.60
C SER A 3 60.42 17.34 16.86
N ALA A 4 59.60 17.18 15.82
CA ALA A 4 58.15 17.28 15.87
C ALA A 4 57.58 16.11 16.68
N LYS A 5 57.00 16.40 17.85
CA LYS A 5 56.19 15.42 18.59
C LYS A 5 54.88 15.22 17.84
N GLN A 6 54.76 14.10 17.12
CA GLN A 6 53.48 13.56 16.68
C GLN A 6 52.68 13.15 17.92
N SER A 7 51.62 13.90 18.23
CA SER A 7 50.57 13.41 19.13
C SER A 7 49.75 12.38 18.35
N ALA A 8 49.86 11.13 18.75
CA ALA A 8 48.98 10.05 18.32
C ALA A 8 47.56 10.37 18.80
N SER A 9 46.71 10.79 17.86
CA SER A 9 45.25 10.82 18.06
C SER A 9 44.76 9.38 18.16
N ASN A 10 44.32 8.97 19.35
CA ASN A 10 43.68 7.69 19.57
C ASN A 10 42.36 7.64 18.81
N ASN A 11 42.36 6.98 17.65
CA ASN A 11 41.17 6.64 16.89
C ASN A 11 40.36 5.58 17.63
N THR A 12 39.55 5.99 18.60
CA THR A 12 38.38 5.20 19.00
C THR A 12 37.30 5.43 17.94
N ALA A 13 37.23 4.52 16.97
CA ALA A 13 36.15 4.47 15.99
C ALA A 13 34.81 4.26 16.73
N GLY A 14 34.11 5.35 17.03
CA GLY A 14 32.70 5.30 17.38
C GLY A 14 31.89 4.72 16.21
N PRO A 15 30.72 4.10 16.45
CA PRO A 15 29.91 3.56 15.38
C PRO A 15 29.61 4.67 14.37
N CYS A 16 29.99 4.45 13.12
CA CYS A 16 29.76 5.34 11.98
C CYS A 16 28.27 5.51 11.61
N GLN A 17 27.37 4.95 12.42
CA GLN A 17 25.93 5.17 12.34
C GLN A 17 25.44 5.78 13.65
N SER A 18 24.66 6.85 13.54
CA SER A 18 24.04 7.47 14.71
C SER A 18 23.07 6.47 15.37
N PRO A 19 23.00 6.44 16.71
CA PRO A 19 22.08 5.56 17.43
C PRO A 19 20.60 5.81 17.07
N GLU A 20 20.25 7.01 16.58
CA GLU A 20 18.91 7.32 16.06
C GLU A 20 18.56 6.51 14.80
N LEU A 21 19.53 6.25 13.91
CA LEU A 21 19.30 5.39 12.74
C LEU A 21 19.07 3.94 13.15
N LEU A 22 19.79 3.44 14.16
CA LEU A 22 19.60 2.09 14.68
C LEU A 22 18.24 1.92 15.37
N ALA A 23 17.77 2.93 16.10
CA ALA A 23 16.44 2.93 16.71
C ALA A 23 15.33 2.95 15.64
N SER A 24 15.48 3.76 14.59
CA SER A 24 14.54 3.81 13.46
C SER A 24 14.53 2.51 12.63
N SER A 25 15.67 1.81 12.59
CA SER A 25 15.79 0.50 11.92
C SER A 25 15.26 -0.67 12.76
N SER A 26 14.89 -0.43 14.03
CA SER A 26 14.37 -1.48 14.89
C SER A 26 12.98 -1.94 14.41
N PRO A 27 12.73 -3.24 14.26
CA PRO A 27 11.47 -3.72 13.73
C PRO A 27 10.32 -3.36 14.67
N TYR A 28 9.33 -2.65 14.16
CA TYR A 28 8.14 -2.30 14.94
C TYR A 28 7.49 -3.56 15.52
N PRO A 29 7.09 -3.56 16.81
CA PRO A 29 6.59 -4.77 17.45
C PRO A 29 5.35 -5.30 16.74
N ARG A 30 5.45 -6.51 16.17
CA ARG A 30 4.38 -7.12 15.36
C ARG A 30 3.05 -7.26 16.12
N PHE A 31 3.10 -7.34 17.45
CA PHE A 31 1.90 -7.41 18.28
C PHE A 31 1.12 -6.09 18.26
N LEU A 32 1.79 -4.93 18.29
CA LEU A 32 1.15 -3.62 18.18
C LEU A 32 0.52 -3.43 16.80
N THR A 33 1.20 -3.86 15.74
CA THR A 33 0.62 -3.86 14.39
C THR A 33 -0.63 -4.73 14.34
N ARG A 34 -0.61 -5.92 14.97
CA ARG A 34 -1.77 -6.81 15.04
C ARG A 34 -2.91 -6.22 15.86
N LEU A 35 -2.63 -5.59 17.01
CA LEU A 35 -3.64 -4.95 17.85
C LEU A 35 -4.31 -3.78 17.13
N ARG A 36 -3.52 -2.91 16.49
CA ARG A 36 -4.05 -1.79 15.70
C ARG A 36 -4.86 -2.26 14.49
N LEU A 37 -4.39 -3.33 13.83
CA LEU A 37 -5.13 -3.92 12.72
C LEU A 37 -6.42 -4.60 13.21
N LEU A 38 -6.38 -5.25 14.37
CA LEU A 38 -7.53 -5.85 15.01
C LEU A 38 -8.54 -4.80 15.45
N SER A 39 -8.12 -3.69 16.07
CA SER A 39 -9.02 -2.60 16.46
C SER A 39 -9.72 -2.02 15.23
N TRP A 40 -8.98 -1.79 14.15
CA TRP A 40 -9.56 -1.38 12.87
C TRP A 40 -10.53 -2.42 12.29
N TYR A 41 -10.20 -3.72 12.36
CA TYR A 41 -11.11 -4.79 11.94
C TYR A 41 -12.36 -4.90 12.82
N MET A 42 -12.23 -4.65 14.12
CA MET A 42 -13.34 -4.66 15.07
C MET A 42 -14.27 -3.48 14.86
N GLU A 43 -13.70 -2.32 14.56
CA GLU A 43 -14.45 -1.11 14.20
C GLU A 43 -15.11 -1.26 12.82
N ARG A 44 -14.54 -2.07 11.92
CA ARG A 44 -15.08 -2.37 10.59
C ARG A 44 -16.18 -3.43 10.58
N ASP A 45 -15.91 -4.63 11.11
CA ASP A 45 -16.76 -5.82 10.95
C ASP A 45 -17.53 -6.17 12.25
N GLY A 46 -17.35 -5.38 13.32
CA GLY A 46 -17.84 -5.69 14.66
C GLY A 46 -17.14 -6.89 15.31
N LEU A 47 -17.57 -7.22 16.53
CA LEU A 47 -17.03 -8.36 17.29
C LEU A 47 -17.26 -9.68 16.56
N PHE A 48 -18.40 -9.85 15.90
CA PHE A 48 -18.73 -11.07 15.14
C PHE A 48 -17.83 -11.29 13.94
N GLY A 49 -17.48 -10.23 13.19
CA GLY A 49 -16.53 -10.33 12.08
C GLY A 49 -15.11 -10.65 12.55
N ALA A 50 -14.69 -10.08 13.68
CA ALA A 50 -13.41 -10.40 14.31
C ALA A 50 -13.37 -11.85 14.82
N LEU A 51 -14.42 -12.33 15.49
CA LEU A 51 -14.56 -13.71 15.98
C LEU A 51 -14.62 -14.73 14.85
N ARG A 52 -15.33 -14.44 13.76
CA ARG A 52 -15.35 -15.31 12.56
C ARG A 52 -13.95 -15.45 11.95
N ARG A 53 -13.18 -14.37 11.91
CA ARG A 53 -11.79 -14.38 11.39
C ARG A 53 -10.85 -15.12 12.32
N THR A 54 -10.93 -14.94 13.64
CA THR A 54 -10.12 -15.70 14.60
C THR A 54 -10.46 -17.19 14.58
N ALA A 55 -11.73 -17.55 14.44
CA ALA A 55 -12.16 -18.95 14.29
C ALA A 55 -11.58 -19.60 13.03
N ILE A 56 -11.66 -18.95 11.86
CA ILE A 56 -11.04 -19.43 10.62
C ILE A 56 -9.51 -19.53 10.76
N ALA A 57 -8.90 -18.63 11.54
CA ALA A 57 -7.48 -18.62 11.79
C ALA A 57 -6.97 -19.76 12.69
N LEU A 58 -7.81 -20.21 13.63
CA LEU A 58 -7.48 -21.20 14.66
C LEU A 58 -7.78 -22.64 14.24
N VAL A 59 -8.62 -22.86 13.22
CA VAL A 59 -8.91 -24.20 12.69
C VAL A 59 -7.86 -24.59 11.63
N PRO A 60 -6.96 -25.55 11.90
CA PRO A 60 -6.00 -26.03 10.92
C PRO A 60 -6.74 -26.66 9.72
N GLY A 61 -6.33 -26.32 8.49
CA GLY A 61 -6.93 -26.86 7.26
C GLY A 61 -8.01 -25.99 6.62
N LEU A 62 -8.80 -25.21 7.38
CA LEU A 62 -9.80 -24.29 6.80
C LEU A 62 -9.13 -23.16 6.00
N ARG A 63 -8.03 -22.60 6.53
CA ARG A 63 -7.19 -21.62 5.82
C ARG A 63 -6.60 -22.16 4.51
N ALA A 64 -6.21 -23.43 4.47
CA ALA A 64 -5.64 -24.07 3.29
C ALA A 64 -6.71 -24.37 2.25
N ALA A 65 -7.89 -24.82 2.68
CA ALA A 65 -9.06 -25.02 1.82
C ALA A 65 -9.58 -23.70 1.23
N GLN A 66 -9.61 -22.62 2.02
CA GLN A 66 -10.04 -21.29 1.59
C GLN A 66 -9.06 -20.63 0.60
N ARG A 67 -7.75 -20.87 0.74
CA ARG A 67 -6.76 -20.46 -0.28
C ARG A 67 -6.96 -21.17 -1.62
N ARG A 68 -7.45 -22.41 -1.62
CA ARG A 68 -7.74 -23.15 -2.86
C ARG A 68 -8.97 -22.61 -3.60
N THR A 69 -10.00 -22.16 -2.88
CA THR A 69 -11.21 -21.55 -3.47
C THR A 69 -10.97 -20.11 -3.93
N ALA A 70 -10.19 -19.31 -3.18
CA ALA A 70 -9.85 -17.94 -3.57
C ALA A 70 -8.97 -17.85 -4.85
N GLY A 71 -8.41 -18.96 -5.32
CA GLY A 71 -7.61 -19.02 -6.54
C GLY A 71 -8.40 -19.22 -7.84
N VAL A 72 -9.72 -19.45 -7.78
CA VAL A 72 -10.50 -19.94 -8.93
C VAL A 72 -11.56 -18.97 -9.43
N GLU A 73 -11.99 -17.97 -8.64
CA GLU A 73 -12.90 -16.94 -9.14
C GLU A 73 -12.14 -15.97 -10.05
N VAL A 74 -12.36 -16.12 -11.36
CA VAL A 74 -11.94 -15.18 -12.39
C VAL A 74 -12.87 -13.98 -12.29
N TRP A 75 -12.35 -12.84 -11.88
CA TRP A 75 -13.11 -11.60 -11.86
C TRP A 75 -12.97 -10.96 -13.26
N GLU A 76 -14.08 -10.67 -13.93
CA GLU A 76 -14.07 -10.04 -15.26
C GLU A 76 -13.31 -8.70 -15.24
N ASP A 77 -13.42 -7.97 -14.13
CA ASP A 77 -12.73 -6.69 -13.87
C ASP A 77 -11.22 -6.81 -13.60
N GLU A 78 -10.68 -8.03 -13.55
CA GLU A 78 -9.28 -8.25 -13.23
C GLU A 78 -8.33 -7.99 -14.41
N ILE A 79 -8.87 -7.95 -15.63
CA ILE A 79 -8.09 -7.78 -16.86
C ILE A 79 -8.60 -6.53 -17.59
N GLN A 80 -8.35 -5.35 -17.02
CA GLN A 80 -8.61 -4.07 -17.70
C GLN A 80 -7.43 -3.66 -18.60
N ASN A 81 -6.26 -4.27 -18.40
CA ASN A 81 -5.00 -3.94 -19.06
C ASN A 81 -4.72 -2.42 -19.01
N LEU A 82 -4.85 -1.85 -17.81
CA LEU A 82 -4.65 -0.41 -17.58
C LEU A 82 -3.23 0.02 -18.00
N GLN A 83 -3.17 1.07 -18.80
CA GLN A 83 -1.91 1.64 -19.28
C GLN A 83 -1.50 2.88 -18.48
N PRO A 84 -0.18 3.13 -18.33
CA PRO A 84 0.31 4.40 -17.79
C PRO A 84 -0.33 5.60 -18.51
N GLY A 85 -0.78 6.56 -17.72
CA GLY A 85 -1.41 7.79 -18.18
C GLY A 85 -2.94 7.75 -18.27
N GLU A 86 -3.56 6.58 -18.16
CA GLU A 86 -5.02 6.45 -18.13
C GLU A 86 -5.62 6.98 -16.81
N TRP A 87 -6.86 7.47 -16.88
CA TRP A 87 -7.63 7.89 -15.71
C TRP A 87 -8.44 6.71 -15.16
N VAL A 88 -8.36 6.56 -13.84
CA VAL A 88 -9.07 5.52 -13.11
C VAL A 88 -9.70 6.09 -11.85
N GLU A 89 -10.81 5.49 -11.45
CA GLU A 89 -11.46 5.75 -10.18
C GLU A 89 -11.28 4.54 -9.27
N VAL A 90 -10.88 4.76 -8.03
CA VAL A 90 -10.82 3.67 -7.04
C VAL A 90 -12.25 3.30 -6.67
N LYS A 91 -12.59 2.01 -6.78
CA LYS A 91 -13.91 1.50 -6.43
C LYS A 91 -14.28 1.84 -4.98
N SER A 92 -15.58 1.85 -4.71
CA SER A 92 -16.08 2.10 -3.36
C SER A 92 -15.65 0.98 -2.40
N ARG A 93 -15.74 1.27 -1.10
CA ARG A 93 -15.45 0.29 -0.06
C ARG A 93 -16.27 -0.99 -0.26
N ASP A 94 -17.56 -0.86 -0.50
CA ASP A 94 -18.49 -1.99 -0.59
C ASP A 94 -18.24 -2.86 -1.82
N GLU A 95 -17.68 -2.28 -2.89
CA GLU A 95 -17.25 -3.03 -4.07
C GLU A 95 -15.90 -3.74 -3.88
N ILE A 96 -14.99 -3.16 -3.10
CA ILE A 96 -13.66 -3.75 -2.86
C ILE A 96 -13.75 -4.88 -1.82
N LEU A 97 -14.54 -4.71 -0.77
CA LEU A 97 -14.68 -5.68 0.32
C LEU A 97 -14.95 -7.13 -0.13
N PRO A 98 -15.88 -7.42 -1.05
CA PRO A 98 -16.14 -8.79 -1.51
C PRO A 98 -14.96 -9.40 -2.28
N THR A 99 -14.07 -8.59 -2.85
CA THR A 99 -12.88 -9.08 -3.56
C THR A 99 -11.77 -9.55 -2.61
N LEU A 100 -11.88 -9.25 -1.31
CA LEU A 100 -10.83 -9.51 -0.32
C LEU A 100 -11.07 -10.80 0.46
N ASP A 101 -9.98 -11.53 0.71
CA ASP A 101 -9.99 -12.71 1.58
C ASP A 101 -10.07 -12.34 3.08
N CYS A 102 -10.07 -13.38 3.92
CA CYS A 102 -10.12 -13.23 5.38
C CYS A 102 -8.90 -12.49 5.97
N ASP A 103 -7.79 -12.40 5.25
CA ASP A 103 -6.59 -11.65 5.60
C ASP A 103 -6.58 -10.23 4.98
N ALA A 104 -7.69 -9.80 4.36
CA ALA A 104 -7.81 -8.57 3.57
C ALA A 104 -6.84 -8.51 2.37
N LYS A 105 -6.67 -9.64 1.68
CA LYS A 105 -5.82 -9.74 0.48
C LYS A 105 -6.64 -10.15 -0.73
N HIS A 106 -6.21 -9.70 -1.90
CA HIS A 106 -6.67 -10.19 -3.19
C HIS A 106 -5.47 -10.79 -3.93
N ARG A 107 -5.53 -12.09 -4.26
CA ARG A 107 -4.44 -12.85 -4.90
C ARG A 107 -3.07 -12.59 -4.24
N GLY A 108 -3.05 -12.66 -2.91
CA GLY A 108 -1.84 -12.46 -2.10
C GLY A 108 -1.40 -11.01 -1.91
N LEU A 109 -2.00 -10.02 -2.59
CA LEU A 109 -1.72 -8.60 -2.36
C LEU A 109 -2.68 -8.06 -1.30
N ARG A 110 -2.14 -7.46 -0.24
CA ARG A 110 -2.93 -6.91 0.88
C ARG A 110 -3.53 -5.55 0.51
N PHE A 111 -4.80 -5.36 0.82
CA PHE A 111 -5.45 -4.06 0.84
C PHE A 111 -5.32 -3.47 2.25
N VAL A 112 -4.49 -2.44 2.41
CA VAL A 112 -4.20 -1.84 3.72
C VAL A 112 -5.26 -0.81 4.12
N PRO A 113 -5.50 -0.57 5.43
CA PRO A 113 -6.49 0.39 5.89
C PRO A 113 -6.39 1.79 5.28
N GLU A 114 -5.18 2.29 5.05
CA GLU A 114 -4.96 3.60 4.45
C GLU A 114 -5.48 3.72 3.01
N MET A 115 -5.55 2.60 2.27
CA MET A 115 -6.06 2.59 0.90
C MET A 115 -7.56 2.94 0.82
N TYR A 116 -8.32 2.82 1.92
CA TYR A 116 -9.73 3.21 1.93
C TYR A 116 -9.92 4.73 1.82
N ASP A 117 -8.93 5.53 2.21
CA ASP A 117 -8.97 7.01 2.09
C ASP A 117 -8.89 7.49 0.62
N PHE A 118 -8.60 6.55 -0.29
CA PHE A 118 -8.56 6.77 -1.72
C PHE A 118 -9.83 6.29 -2.43
N CYS A 119 -10.72 5.56 -1.76
CA CYS A 119 -11.97 5.06 -2.36
C CYS A 119 -12.84 6.19 -2.90
N GLY A 120 -13.41 6.00 -4.10
CA GLY A 120 -14.25 6.98 -4.79
C GLY A 120 -13.49 8.17 -5.39
N ARG A 121 -12.16 8.23 -5.24
CA ARG A 121 -11.33 9.29 -5.84
C ARG A 121 -10.73 8.84 -7.16
N ARG A 122 -10.46 9.82 -8.02
CA ARG A 122 -9.86 9.61 -9.35
C ARG A 122 -8.37 9.87 -9.31
N PHE A 123 -7.63 9.00 -9.96
CA PHE A 123 -6.19 9.08 -10.10
C PHE A 123 -5.77 8.73 -11.51
N ARG A 124 -4.55 9.12 -11.85
CA ARG A 124 -3.91 8.71 -13.09
C ARG A 124 -3.01 7.52 -12.80
N VAL A 125 -2.99 6.56 -13.73
CA VAL A 125 -2.09 5.42 -13.66
C VAL A 125 -0.67 5.92 -13.89
N PHE A 126 0.18 5.82 -12.87
CA PHE A 126 1.57 6.22 -12.97
C PHE A 126 2.40 5.18 -13.72
N LYS A 127 2.30 3.92 -13.30
CA LYS A 127 3.12 2.83 -13.84
C LYS A 127 2.46 1.48 -13.65
N ARG A 128 2.62 0.59 -14.63
CA ARG A 128 2.29 -0.84 -14.51
C ARG A 128 3.45 -1.60 -13.86
N VAL A 129 3.12 -2.48 -12.91
CA VAL A 129 4.09 -3.28 -12.17
C VAL A 129 3.98 -4.74 -12.59
N GLU A 130 5.09 -5.29 -13.08
CA GLU A 130 5.17 -6.71 -13.47
C GLU A 130 6.05 -7.54 -12.52
N LYS A 131 6.99 -6.87 -11.84
CA LYS A 131 7.97 -7.50 -10.96
C LYS A 131 8.19 -6.62 -9.73
N ILE A 132 8.32 -7.26 -8.58
CA ILE A 132 8.65 -6.63 -7.31
C ILE A 132 9.87 -7.33 -6.70
N CYS A 133 10.78 -6.53 -6.14
CA CYS A 133 11.88 -7.03 -5.31
C CYS A 133 11.43 -6.98 -3.85
N ILE A 134 11.70 -8.04 -3.09
CA ILE A 134 11.36 -8.08 -1.66
C ILE A 134 12.51 -7.46 -0.87
N GLU A 135 12.25 -6.45 -0.04
CA GLU A 135 13.31 -5.71 0.67
C GLU A 135 14.23 -6.62 1.52
N ASN A 136 13.66 -7.64 2.16
CA ASN A 136 14.39 -8.53 3.07
C ASN A 136 14.88 -9.83 2.41
N THR A 137 14.73 -9.98 1.10
CA THR A 137 15.06 -11.23 0.40
C THR A 137 15.49 -10.92 -1.02
N PRO A 138 16.56 -11.53 -1.56
CA PRO A 138 16.97 -11.31 -2.96
C PRO A 138 15.96 -11.80 -4.01
N ASP A 139 14.77 -12.24 -3.58
CA ASP A 139 13.70 -12.75 -4.41
C ASP A 139 13.02 -11.63 -5.20
N VAL A 140 12.96 -11.83 -6.51
CA VAL A 140 12.10 -11.07 -7.42
C VAL A 140 10.85 -11.87 -7.72
N ARG A 141 9.68 -11.31 -7.39
CA ARG A 141 8.38 -11.96 -7.66
C ARG A 141 7.67 -11.28 -8.80
N ARG A 142 7.04 -12.08 -9.66
CA ARG A 142 6.13 -11.56 -10.69
C ARG A 142 4.78 -11.24 -10.07
N ILE A 143 4.21 -10.13 -10.46
CA ILE A 143 2.88 -9.70 -10.06
C ILE A 143 2.10 -9.31 -11.31
N SER A 144 0.92 -9.88 -11.49
CA SER A 144 0.02 -9.58 -12.61
C SER A 144 -0.96 -8.46 -12.25
N ASN A 145 -1.51 -7.78 -13.25
CA ASN A 145 -2.67 -6.89 -13.13
C ASN A 145 -2.57 -5.91 -11.95
N THR A 146 -1.39 -5.30 -11.81
CA THR A 146 -1.08 -4.38 -10.72
C THR A 146 -0.49 -3.10 -11.26
N VAL A 147 -0.99 -1.98 -10.76
CA VAL A 147 -0.56 -0.64 -11.16
C VAL A 147 -0.23 0.21 -9.94
N LEU A 148 0.54 1.27 -10.16
CA LEU A 148 0.78 2.36 -9.24
C LEU A 148 -0.04 3.56 -9.70
N LEU A 149 -0.61 4.29 -8.75
CA LEU A 149 -1.37 5.51 -9.01
C LEU A 149 -0.56 6.75 -8.63
N GLU A 150 -0.73 7.83 -9.39
CA GLU A 150 -0.14 9.12 -9.05
C GLU A 150 -0.67 9.62 -7.70
N GLY A 151 0.22 9.93 -6.76
CA GLY A 151 -0.15 10.35 -5.39
C GLY A 151 -0.72 9.23 -4.51
N GLY A 152 -0.80 7.99 -5.00
CA GLY A 152 -1.21 6.81 -4.24
C GLY A 152 -0.10 6.31 -3.31
N ILE A 153 0.32 7.15 -2.37
CA ILE A 153 1.50 6.96 -1.52
C ILE A 153 1.07 6.76 -0.07
N CYS A 154 1.71 5.79 0.59
CA CYS A 154 1.60 5.52 2.02
C CYS A 154 2.15 6.69 2.84
N GLN A 155 1.31 7.27 3.69
CA GLN A 155 1.60 8.32 4.66
C GLN A 155 2.15 7.75 5.98
N GLY A 156 2.31 6.42 6.08
CA GLY A 156 2.84 5.78 7.29
C GLY A 156 1.84 5.71 8.44
N GLY A 157 0.55 5.92 8.15
CA GLY A 157 -0.54 5.83 9.11
C GLY A 157 -0.61 4.44 9.72
N GLY A 158 -0.13 4.28 10.96
CA GLY A 158 0.08 2.94 11.51
C GLY A 158 1.18 2.87 12.54
N ILE A 159 2.37 3.10 12.02
CA ILE A 159 3.63 2.83 12.71
C ILE A 159 4.58 4.04 12.64
N GLY A 160 4.12 5.16 12.05
CA GLY A 160 4.94 6.35 11.87
C GLY A 160 6.03 6.16 10.83
N CYS A 161 5.72 5.45 9.73
CA CYS A 161 6.71 5.18 8.68
C CYS A 161 6.83 6.36 7.72
N ASP A 162 8.04 6.88 7.53
CA ASP A 162 8.37 8.03 6.66
C ASP A 162 8.84 7.64 5.25
N ARG A 163 8.85 6.34 4.92
CA ARG A 163 9.38 5.82 3.64
C ARG A 163 8.60 6.27 2.40
N ALA A 164 7.38 6.80 2.54
CA ALA A 164 6.54 7.28 1.44
C ALA A 164 6.43 6.28 0.27
N CYS A 165 6.22 4.99 0.56
CA CYS A 165 6.15 3.95 -0.47
C CYS A 165 4.84 4.03 -1.27
N PHE A 166 4.88 3.68 -2.56
CA PHE A 166 3.67 3.56 -3.36
C PHE A 166 2.78 2.40 -2.89
N HIS A 167 1.46 2.62 -2.90
CA HIS A 167 0.48 1.55 -2.81
C HIS A 167 0.40 0.80 -4.14
N PHE A 168 0.35 -0.53 -4.05
CA PHE A 168 0.08 -1.40 -5.18
C PHE A 168 -1.43 -1.58 -5.33
N TRP A 169 -1.96 -1.30 -6.52
CA TRP A 169 -3.38 -1.39 -6.82
C TRP A 169 -3.64 -2.53 -7.79
N ARG A 170 -4.48 -3.49 -7.41
CA ARG A 170 -5.03 -4.46 -8.38
C ARG A 170 -6.02 -3.76 -9.29
N GLU A 171 -6.02 -4.15 -10.56
CA GLU A 171 -6.98 -3.61 -11.53
C GLU A 171 -8.42 -3.84 -11.12
N VAL A 172 -8.74 -4.97 -10.46
CA VAL A 172 -10.10 -5.27 -9.96
C VAL A 172 -10.63 -4.23 -8.97
N TRP A 173 -9.76 -3.46 -8.30
CA TRP A 173 -10.15 -2.39 -7.36
C TRP A 173 -10.33 -1.03 -8.05
N LEU A 174 -10.07 -0.96 -9.35
CA LEU A 174 -10.08 0.26 -10.12
C LEU A 174 -11.18 0.16 -11.18
N ARG A 175 -11.71 1.31 -11.57
CA ARG A 175 -12.63 1.46 -12.68
C ARG A 175 -12.03 2.44 -13.66
N ARG A 176 -11.81 2.03 -14.91
CA ARG A 176 -11.39 2.95 -15.97
C ARG A 176 -12.45 4.05 -16.14
N VAL A 177 -12.02 5.31 -16.14
CA VAL A 177 -12.89 6.46 -16.36
C VAL A 177 -12.34 7.35 -17.46
N SER A 178 -13.23 8.02 -18.19
CA SER A 178 -12.83 9.00 -19.19
C SER A 178 -12.10 10.17 -18.52
N PRO A 179 -11.06 10.75 -19.16
CA PRO A 179 -10.50 12.00 -18.70
C PRO A 179 -11.62 13.04 -18.62
N VAL A 180 -11.73 13.70 -17.46
CA VAL A 180 -12.64 14.85 -17.33
C VAL A 180 -12.04 15.95 -18.19
N HIS A 181 -12.63 16.19 -19.37
CA HIS A 181 -12.41 17.44 -20.08
C HIS A 181 -12.97 18.54 -19.18
N SER A 182 -12.09 19.31 -18.53
CA SER A 182 -12.50 20.52 -17.84
C SER A 182 -13.00 21.50 -18.89
N VAL A 183 -14.30 21.45 -19.20
CA VAL A 183 -14.95 22.46 -20.02
C VAL A 183 -15.01 23.75 -19.18
N ASP A 184 -14.15 24.67 -19.57
CA ASP A 184 -14.28 26.13 -19.55
C ASP A 184 -14.37 26.87 -18.20
N ARG A 185 -13.31 27.64 -17.90
CA ARG A 185 -13.31 28.76 -16.95
C ARG A 185 -12.88 30.08 -17.60
N THR A 186 -12.82 30.16 -18.93
CA THR A 186 -12.28 31.32 -19.67
C THR A 186 -13.38 32.15 -20.36
N ALA A 187 -14.64 32.04 -19.92
CA ALA A 187 -15.75 32.85 -20.42
C ALA A 187 -16.22 33.99 -19.46
N ARG A 188 -15.44 34.38 -18.45
CA ARG A 188 -15.77 35.55 -17.57
C ARG A 188 -14.63 36.54 -17.39
N ARG A 189 -13.88 36.82 -18.46
CA ARG A 189 -12.93 37.94 -18.46
C ARG A 189 -12.93 38.63 -19.82
N ASN A 190 -14.09 39.09 -20.27
CA ASN A 190 -14.24 40.05 -21.38
C ASN A 190 -15.64 40.67 -21.37
N GLN A 191 -16.07 41.25 -20.23
CA GLN A 191 -17.18 42.21 -20.19
C GLN A 191 -16.99 43.18 -19.03
N HIS A 192 -16.10 44.17 -19.18
CA HIS A 192 -16.30 45.55 -18.69
C HIS A 192 -15.08 46.41 -19.03
N ILE A 193 -15.23 47.22 -20.07
CA ILE A 193 -14.56 48.51 -20.26
C ILE A 193 -15.71 49.51 -20.42
N PRO A 194 -15.78 50.53 -19.56
CA PRO A 194 -15.93 51.90 -20.05
C PRO A 194 -14.67 52.73 -19.81
#